data_AF-A0A935MMM9-F1
#
_entry.id   AF-A0A935MMM9-F1
#
_cell.length_a   1.000
_cell.length_b   1.000
_cell.length_c   1.000
_cell.angle_alpha   90.00
_cell.angle_beta   90.00
_cell.angle_gamma   90.00
#
_symmetry.space_group_name_H-M   'P 1'
#
loop_
_entity.id
_entity.type
_entity.pdbx_description
1 polymer ?
#
loop_
_entity_poly.entity_id
_entity_poly.type
_entity_poly.pdbx_seq_one_letter_code
_entity_poly.pdbx_strand_id
1 'polypeptide(L)'
;MLDKVKSRKAGNKIIVFVLLFSWINASAQKETPEDTIAKPLITAVGKPDGKKTEIKIKKDEARLRSSDGMLELIIPVGAVSPKTIISIQPITNTMSNGNGPAYRFEPSGILFKKPVQIIFHYDEEEIKDSLQLLMGIAMQDEKGQWYGLKKTALDTITKTISGNINHFSDWGRFDKIKIDPSYARLKVNKTRSLTITHVASEDDDLIEPLTSGSDDMLSPLIKRKIPWRAVWMANEIVNGNATEGKISVISKTSVNYKAPAGLPPKNPVAVTADLTGIVFRTKIKGQLTTFEKLRLVSNILIFDDAYEVTMISEIQDPGAGTNLGAATYKDTGSFVISLNGREARIIERVNRNTNADLGYLGGCCWNFKIIKTGTGNIHIAGAPVVKVTPPSAPGKSAIVEVRFNRIPAIFPTFQVTCQCPGDKKPMNFTNAQGIVMMSRFLRADPEYIKFEAKEGEQTILEHGQPGGQVYTKFTVKHIKEDE
;
A
#
# COMPACT_ATOMS: atom_id res chain seq x y z
N MET A 1 68.62 55.45 60.27
CA MET A 1 69.90 54.73 60.06
C MET A 1 69.69 53.85 58.84
N LEU A 2 70.01 54.33 57.63
CA LEU A 2 71.33 54.23 56.94
C LEU A 2 71.72 52.75 56.78
N ASP A 3 72.05 52.14 55.63
CA ASP A 3 72.25 52.52 54.22
C ASP A 3 72.24 51.17 53.43
N LYS A 4 71.63 51.02 52.23
CA LYS A 4 72.19 51.23 50.88
C LYS A 4 73.59 50.61 50.60
N VAL A 5 73.67 49.63 49.68
CA VAL A 5 74.24 49.71 48.30
C VAL A 5 74.67 48.34 47.71
N LYS A 6 74.04 47.99 46.56
CA LYS A 6 74.46 47.33 45.27
C LYS A 6 75.63 46.31 45.24
N SER A 7 75.61 45.23 44.42
CA SER A 7 75.54 45.26 42.94
C SER A 7 75.46 43.86 42.26
N ARG A 8 74.55 43.77 41.25
CA ARG A 8 74.54 43.01 39.96
C ARG A 8 74.86 41.50 39.88
N LYS A 9 73.90 40.76 39.29
CA LYS A 9 74.00 40.23 37.91
C LYS A 9 72.62 39.82 37.36
N ALA A 10 72.44 40.04 36.06
CA ALA A 10 71.22 39.84 35.29
C ALA A 10 71.06 38.37 34.85
N GLY A 11 69.84 37.85 34.89
CA GLY A 11 69.45 36.58 34.28
C GLY A 11 68.48 36.83 33.13
N ASN A 12 68.95 36.64 31.89
CA ASN A 12 68.14 36.67 30.68
C ASN A 12 67.23 35.43 30.63
N LYS A 13 65.93 35.66 30.45
CA LYS A 13 64.95 34.62 30.12
C LYS A 13 65.12 34.24 28.65
N ILE A 14 65.58 33.01 28.40
CA ILE A 14 65.63 32.39 27.08
C ILE A 14 64.21 31.89 26.76
N ILE A 15 63.61 32.44 25.71
CA ILE A 15 62.43 31.90 25.04
C ILE A 15 62.90 30.70 24.22
N VAL A 16 62.58 29.49 24.68
CA VAL A 16 62.79 28.26 23.93
C VAL A 16 61.58 28.05 23.01
N PHE A 17 61.80 28.19 21.71
CA PHE A 17 60.86 27.76 20.67
C PHE A 17 60.89 26.23 20.61
N VAL A 18 59.89 25.57 21.20
CA VAL A 18 59.66 24.13 20.99
C VAL A 18 58.80 23.99 19.74
N LEU A 19 59.45 23.62 18.63
CA LEU A 19 58.79 23.14 17.41
C LEU A 19 58.09 21.80 17.71
N LEU A 20 56.80 21.86 18.01
CA LEU A 20 55.92 20.70 18.01
C LEU A 20 55.70 20.26 16.56
N PHE A 21 56.47 19.27 16.12
CA PHE A 21 56.17 18.47 14.93
C PHE A 21 54.85 17.74 15.16
N SER A 22 53.75 18.34 14.71
CA SER A 22 52.48 17.64 14.57
C SER A 22 52.61 16.71 13.37
N TRP A 23 52.76 15.41 13.63
CA TRP A 23 52.59 14.36 12.63
C TRP A 23 51.15 14.43 12.11
N ILE A 24 50.98 15.07 10.96
CA ILE A 24 49.81 14.89 10.12
C ILE A 24 49.92 13.47 9.56
N ASN A 25 49.32 12.49 10.25
CA ASN A 25 48.89 11.27 9.58
C ASN A 25 47.76 11.67 8.63
N ALA A 26 48.14 12.10 7.44
CA ALA A 26 47.27 12.05 6.29
C ALA A 26 47.03 10.56 6.00
N SER A 27 46.06 9.96 6.69
CA SER A 27 45.39 8.79 6.17
C SER A 27 44.66 9.28 4.93
N ALA A 28 45.35 9.27 3.80
CA ALA A 28 44.71 9.26 2.50
C ALA A 28 43.69 8.13 2.57
N GLN A 29 42.43 8.50 2.71
CA GLN A 29 41.31 7.57 2.64
C GLN A 29 41.41 7.00 1.23
N LYS A 30 42.00 5.81 1.12
CA LYS A 30 41.96 5.02 -0.10
C LYS A 30 40.48 4.75 -0.32
N GLU A 31 39.84 5.59 -1.12
CA GLU A 31 38.56 5.25 -1.73
C GLU A 31 38.81 3.91 -2.39
N THR A 32 38.22 2.88 -1.77
CA THR A 32 38.18 1.56 -2.38
C THR A 32 37.41 1.76 -3.67
N PRO A 33 37.89 1.29 -4.84
CA PRO A 33 37.13 1.42 -6.08
C PRO A 33 35.75 0.85 -5.82
N GLU A 34 34.75 1.73 -5.76
CA GLU A 34 33.39 1.32 -5.48
C GLU A 34 32.95 0.47 -6.67
N ASP A 35 32.56 -0.78 -6.42
CA ASP A 35 32.07 -1.71 -7.43
C ASP A 35 30.92 -1.03 -8.19
N THR A 36 31.19 -0.58 -9.41
CA THR A 36 30.38 0.37 -10.20
C THR A 36 29.22 -0.28 -10.93
N ILE A 37 29.00 -1.59 -10.76
CA ILE A 37 27.90 -2.29 -11.43
C ILE A 37 26.68 -2.28 -10.52
N ALA A 38 25.66 -1.50 -10.89
CA ALA A 38 24.38 -1.54 -10.22
C ALA A 38 23.78 -2.96 -10.32
N LYS A 39 23.58 -3.61 -9.17
CA LYS A 39 23.12 -5.00 -9.12
C LYS A 39 21.64 -5.09 -9.52
N PRO A 40 21.27 -6.05 -10.38
CA PRO A 40 19.87 -6.33 -10.70
C PRO A 40 19.04 -6.57 -9.43
N LEU A 41 17.80 -6.10 -9.45
CA LEU A 41 16.86 -6.33 -8.37
C LEU A 41 16.29 -7.74 -8.47
N ILE A 42 16.69 -8.60 -7.53
CA ILE A 42 16.26 -10.00 -7.45
C ILE A 42 15.56 -10.24 -6.11
N THR A 43 14.41 -10.88 -6.14
CA THR A 43 13.64 -11.28 -4.93
C THR A 43 13.08 -12.69 -5.09
N ALA A 44 12.55 -13.27 -4.02
CA ALA A 44 11.83 -14.54 -4.10
C ALA A 44 10.58 -14.39 -4.98
N VAL A 45 10.19 -15.48 -5.66
CA VAL A 45 8.95 -15.53 -6.44
C VAL A 45 7.73 -15.47 -5.51
N GLY A 46 6.69 -14.75 -5.94
CA GLY A 46 5.47 -14.58 -5.14
C GLY A 46 4.71 -15.90 -4.92
N LYS A 47 4.07 -16.02 -3.75
CA LYS A 47 3.19 -17.13 -3.39
C LYS A 47 1.74 -16.81 -3.75
N PRO A 48 0.91 -17.78 -4.15
CA PRO A 48 -0.53 -17.57 -4.34
C PRO A 48 -1.19 -16.89 -3.16
N ASP A 49 -1.94 -15.82 -3.44
CA ASP A 49 -2.64 -14.99 -2.44
C ASP A 49 -4.01 -14.55 -2.97
N GLY A 50 -4.74 -15.50 -3.57
CA GLY A 50 -6.05 -15.23 -4.16
C GLY A 50 -6.55 -16.34 -5.07
N LYS A 51 -7.83 -16.26 -5.43
CA LYS A 51 -8.48 -17.23 -6.32
C LYS A 51 -8.00 -17.05 -7.76
N LYS A 52 -7.71 -18.16 -8.43
CA LYS A 52 -7.40 -18.19 -9.86
C LYS A 52 -8.66 -17.95 -10.70
N THR A 53 -8.59 -17.03 -11.67
CA THR A 53 -9.63 -16.82 -12.70
C THR A 53 -9.09 -17.25 -14.06
N GLU A 54 -9.95 -17.84 -14.90
CA GLU A 54 -9.52 -18.38 -16.19
C GLU A 54 -10.56 -18.21 -17.29
N ILE A 55 -10.07 -18.07 -18.53
CA ILE A 55 -10.89 -17.96 -19.74
C ILE A 55 -10.30 -18.83 -20.85
N LYS A 56 -11.19 -19.45 -21.62
CA LYS A 56 -10.81 -20.11 -22.87
C LYS A 56 -10.98 -19.14 -24.03
N ILE A 57 -9.88 -18.90 -24.76
CA ILE A 57 -9.87 -17.95 -25.88
C ILE A 57 -10.73 -18.44 -27.05
N LYS A 58 -11.61 -17.55 -27.51
CA LYS A 58 -12.51 -17.73 -28.67
C LYS A 58 -12.04 -16.84 -29.84
N LYS A 59 -12.88 -16.62 -30.85
CA LYS A 59 -12.53 -15.84 -32.06
C LYS A 59 -12.55 -14.32 -31.86
N ASP A 60 -13.09 -13.84 -30.73
CA ASP A 60 -13.24 -12.40 -30.43
C ASP A 60 -12.17 -11.92 -29.44
N GLU A 61 -12.10 -10.59 -29.23
CA GLU A 61 -11.31 -9.99 -28.15
C GLU A 61 -11.74 -10.61 -26.81
N ALA A 62 -10.76 -11.04 -26.02
CA ALA A 62 -11.02 -11.60 -24.70
C ALA A 62 -10.60 -10.60 -23.63
N ARG A 63 -11.45 -10.47 -22.61
CA ARG A 63 -11.16 -9.72 -21.39
C ARG A 63 -11.19 -10.66 -20.20
N LEU A 64 -10.17 -10.60 -19.37
CA LEU A 64 -10.09 -11.40 -18.15
C LEU A 64 -9.72 -10.48 -17.00
N ARG A 65 -10.52 -10.50 -15.94
CA ARG A 65 -10.25 -9.75 -14.71
C ARG A 65 -9.75 -10.70 -13.63
N SER A 66 -8.83 -10.24 -12.80
CA SER A 66 -8.44 -10.94 -11.59
C SER A 66 -9.64 -11.14 -10.67
N SER A 67 -9.57 -12.14 -9.79
CA SER A 67 -10.60 -12.36 -8.77
C SER A 67 -10.79 -11.13 -7.91
N ASP A 68 -9.71 -10.41 -7.57
CA ASP A 68 -9.78 -9.19 -6.77
C ASP A 68 -10.29 -7.94 -7.50
N GLY A 69 -10.47 -8.02 -8.82
CA GLY A 69 -10.88 -6.89 -9.63
C GLY A 69 -9.79 -5.83 -9.86
N MET A 70 -8.60 -5.98 -9.28
CA MET A 70 -7.54 -4.97 -9.32
C MET A 70 -6.66 -5.07 -10.58
N LEU A 71 -6.82 -6.13 -11.38
CA LEU A 71 -6.13 -6.29 -12.64
C LEU A 71 -7.09 -6.77 -13.76
N GLU A 72 -6.97 -6.18 -14.95
CA GLU A 72 -7.61 -6.62 -16.19
C GLU A 72 -6.57 -6.91 -17.28
N LEU A 73 -6.81 -7.99 -18.04
CA LEU A 73 -6.13 -8.30 -19.30
C LEU A 73 -7.08 -8.07 -20.47
N ILE A 74 -6.62 -7.35 -21.49
CA ILE A 74 -7.28 -7.25 -22.80
C ILE A 74 -6.42 -7.97 -23.82
N ILE A 75 -6.95 -9.06 -24.36
CA ILE A 75 -6.25 -9.98 -25.25
C ILE A 75 -6.83 -9.81 -26.66
N PRO A 76 -6.10 -9.17 -27.59
CA PRO A 76 -6.59 -8.93 -28.93
C PRO A 76 -6.83 -10.21 -29.74
N VAL A 77 -7.72 -10.12 -30.72
CA VAL A 77 -7.93 -11.20 -31.68
C VAL A 77 -6.62 -11.57 -32.37
N GLY A 78 -6.24 -12.84 -32.24
CA GLY A 78 -5.04 -13.41 -32.84
C GLY A 78 -3.76 -13.19 -32.04
N ALA A 79 -3.81 -12.62 -30.83
CA ALA A 79 -2.64 -12.52 -29.94
C ALA A 79 -2.10 -13.91 -29.54
N VAL A 80 -2.99 -14.87 -29.30
CA VAL A 80 -2.69 -16.28 -29.00
C VAL A 80 -3.50 -17.22 -29.90
N SER A 81 -3.18 -18.51 -29.88
CA SER A 81 -3.95 -19.54 -30.57
C SER A 81 -5.39 -19.61 -30.04
N PRO A 82 -6.41 -19.77 -30.91
CA PRO A 82 -7.75 -20.15 -30.45
C PRO A 82 -7.67 -21.43 -29.61
N LYS A 83 -8.45 -21.51 -28.52
CA LYS A 83 -8.44 -22.58 -27.50
C LYS A 83 -7.36 -22.52 -26.42
N THR A 84 -6.41 -21.57 -26.45
CA THR A 84 -5.53 -21.34 -25.29
C THR A 84 -6.38 -21.02 -24.07
N ILE A 85 -6.09 -21.68 -22.95
CA ILE A 85 -6.66 -21.33 -21.64
C ILE A 85 -5.71 -20.32 -21.01
N ILE A 86 -6.23 -19.15 -20.68
CA ILE A 86 -5.48 -18.07 -20.04
C ILE A 86 -6.02 -17.89 -18.63
N SER A 87 -5.13 -17.70 -17.66
CA SER A 87 -5.54 -17.44 -16.29
C SER A 87 -4.75 -16.34 -15.60
N ILE A 88 -5.37 -15.72 -14.61
CA ILE A 88 -4.77 -14.74 -13.69
C ILE A 88 -4.92 -15.29 -12.27
N GLN A 89 -3.86 -15.20 -11.47
CA GLN A 89 -3.92 -15.49 -10.04
C GLN A 89 -3.19 -14.40 -9.25
N PRO A 90 -3.84 -13.75 -8.27
CA PRO A 90 -3.13 -12.88 -7.33
C PRO A 90 -2.06 -13.65 -6.55
N ILE A 91 -0.89 -13.04 -6.38
CA ILE A 91 0.25 -13.55 -5.63
C ILE A 91 0.82 -12.46 -4.72
N THR A 92 1.55 -12.84 -3.67
CA THR A 92 2.28 -11.92 -2.81
C THR A 92 3.26 -11.09 -3.65
N ASN A 93 3.23 -9.77 -3.52
CA ASN A 93 4.14 -8.88 -4.23
C ASN A 93 5.48 -8.77 -3.50
N THR A 94 6.51 -9.43 -4.01
CA THR A 94 7.86 -9.40 -3.43
C THR A 94 8.74 -8.30 -4.02
N MET A 95 8.22 -7.52 -4.97
CA MET A 95 8.92 -6.39 -5.59
C MET A 95 9.34 -5.38 -4.52
N SER A 96 10.57 -4.87 -4.60
CA SER A 96 10.94 -3.73 -3.77
C SER A 96 10.06 -2.54 -4.14
N ASN A 97 9.45 -1.93 -3.13
CA ASN A 97 8.40 -0.92 -3.30
C ASN A 97 7.13 -1.43 -3.99
N GLY A 98 6.85 -2.73 -3.93
CA GLY A 98 5.58 -3.29 -4.41
C GLY A 98 4.38 -2.58 -3.80
N ASN A 99 3.39 -2.26 -4.63
CA ASN A 99 2.17 -1.56 -4.25
C ASN A 99 0.96 -2.42 -4.66
N GLY A 100 0.30 -3.01 -3.67
CA GLY A 100 -0.73 -4.03 -3.86
C GLY A 100 -0.18 -5.39 -4.29
N PRO A 101 -1.06 -6.36 -4.60
CA PRO A 101 -0.67 -7.69 -5.07
C PRO A 101 0.10 -7.66 -6.39
N ALA A 102 0.87 -8.72 -6.63
CA ALA A 102 1.34 -9.08 -7.96
C ALA A 102 0.42 -10.18 -8.52
N TYR A 103 0.59 -10.54 -9.80
CA TYR A 103 -0.28 -11.50 -10.48
C TYR A 103 0.53 -12.44 -11.33
N ARG A 104 0.25 -13.74 -11.20
CA ARG A 104 0.76 -14.77 -12.08
C ARG A 104 -0.17 -14.97 -13.26
N PHE A 105 0.38 -14.89 -14.48
CA PHE A 105 -0.34 -15.20 -15.71
C PHE A 105 0.10 -16.54 -16.27
N GLU A 106 -0.86 -17.36 -16.66
CA GLU A 106 -0.59 -18.66 -17.29
C GLU A 106 -1.26 -18.77 -18.67
N PRO A 107 -0.62 -19.48 -19.64
CA PRO A 107 0.64 -20.22 -19.49
C PRO A 107 1.87 -19.28 -19.49
N SER A 108 2.74 -19.43 -18.49
CA SER A 108 3.95 -18.62 -18.36
C SER A 108 4.86 -18.75 -19.59
N GLY A 109 5.54 -17.67 -19.96
CA GLY A 109 6.49 -17.61 -21.07
C GLY A 109 5.87 -17.64 -22.47
N ILE A 110 4.53 -17.73 -22.62
CA ILE A 110 3.90 -17.70 -23.95
C ILE A 110 4.19 -16.37 -24.66
N LEU A 111 4.72 -16.44 -25.88
CA LEU A 111 4.94 -15.26 -26.72
C LEU A 111 3.68 -14.90 -27.52
N PHE A 112 3.28 -13.63 -27.49
CA PHE A 112 2.12 -13.14 -28.22
C PHE A 112 2.45 -12.68 -29.63
N LYS A 113 1.56 -12.99 -30.57
CA LYS A 113 1.61 -12.46 -31.95
C LYS A 113 1.19 -11.00 -32.04
N LYS A 114 0.43 -10.52 -31.05
CA LYS A 114 0.00 -9.14 -30.86
C LYS A 114 0.08 -8.82 -29.37
N PRO A 115 0.56 -7.63 -28.97
CA PRO A 115 0.68 -7.30 -27.55
C PRO A 115 -0.66 -7.42 -26.81
N VAL A 116 -0.61 -7.96 -25.60
CA VAL A 116 -1.74 -8.00 -24.66
C VAL A 116 -1.67 -6.76 -23.78
N GLN A 117 -2.79 -6.10 -23.51
CA GLN A 117 -2.82 -4.96 -22.60
C GLN A 117 -3.05 -5.45 -21.16
N ILE A 118 -2.19 -5.01 -20.25
CA ILE A 118 -2.37 -5.14 -18.79
C ILE A 118 -2.89 -3.82 -18.24
N ILE A 119 -3.86 -3.88 -17.33
CA ILE A 119 -4.45 -2.71 -16.67
C ILE A 119 -4.50 -3.00 -15.18
N PHE A 120 -3.76 -2.24 -14.39
CA PHE A 120 -3.89 -2.23 -12.93
C PHE A 120 -4.83 -1.10 -12.53
N HIS A 121 -5.85 -1.43 -11.74
CA HIS A 121 -6.68 -0.46 -11.04
C HIS A 121 -6.04 -0.12 -9.70
N TYR A 122 -6.30 1.09 -9.21
CA TYR A 122 -5.85 1.52 -7.88
C TYR A 122 -6.92 2.38 -7.19
N ASP A 123 -6.93 2.33 -5.87
CA ASP A 123 -7.87 3.10 -5.07
C ASP A 123 -7.22 4.36 -4.48
N GLU A 124 -8.03 5.39 -4.21
CA GLU A 124 -7.54 6.65 -3.60
C GLU A 124 -6.91 6.42 -2.22
N GLU A 125 -7.31 5.38 -1.50
CA GLU A 125 -6.76 5.07 -0.18
C GLU A 125 -5.33 4.53 -0.26
N GLU A 126 -4.98 3.83 -1.35
CA GLU A 126 -3.61 3.36 -1.62
C GLU A 126 -2.65 4.50 -1.98
N ILE A 127 -3.19 5.71 -2.25
CA ILE A 127 -2.46 6.88 -2.74
C ILE A 127 -2.25 7.93 -1.64
N LYS A 128 -2.92 7.82 -0.48
CA LYS A 128 -2.81 8.82 0.61
C LYS A 128 -1.35 9.07 1.05
N ASP A 129 -0.46 8.11 0.77
CA ASP A 129 0.94 8.12 1.19
C ASP A 129 1.97 8.25 0.04
N SER A 130 1.56 8.24 -1.24
CA SER A 130 2.50 8.36 -2.37
C SER A 130 1.92 9.09 -3.59
N LEU A 131 2.77 9.75 -4.37
CA LEU A 131 2.35 10.44 -5.59
C LEU A 131 2.04 9.40 -6.69
N GLN A 132 0.81 9.41 -7.22
CA GLN A 132 0.37 8.52 -8.32
C GLN A 132 1.34 8.49 -9.51
N LEU A 133 2.03 9.60 -9.74
CA LEU A 133 3.00 9.79 -10.82
C LEU A 133 4.25 8.89 -10.68
N LEU A 134 4.45 8.29 -9.50
CA LEU A 134 5.62 7.46 -9.18
C LEU A 134 5.35 5.97 -9.42
N MET A 135 4.15 5.58 -9.86
CA MET A 135 3.81 4.18 -10.11
C MET A 135 4.48 3.64 -11.36
N GLY A 136 4.97 2.41 -11.28
CA GLY A 136 5.49 1.61 -12.38
C GLY A 136 4.83 0.24 -12.41
N ILE A 137 4.96 -0.43 -13.56
CA ILE A 137 4.62 -1.84 -13.73
C ILE A 137 5.92 -2.60 -13.94
N ALA A 138 6.07 -3.74 -13.28
CA ALA A 138 7.24 -4.60 -13.42
C ALA A 138 6.86 -6.07 -13.64
N MET A 139 7.73 -6.79 -14.33
CA MET A 139 7.69 -8.22 -14.55
C MET A 139 8.80 -8.89 -13.75
N GLN A 140 8.52 -10.05 -13.15
CA GLN A 140 9.53 -10.89 -12.53
C GLN A 140 9.78 -12.12 -13.41
N ASP A 141 11.04 -12.42 -13.70
CA ASP A 141 11.41 -13.63 -14.44
C ASP A 141 11.52 -14.86 -13.52
N GLU A 142 11.77 -16.04 -14.11
CA GLU A 142 11.92 -17.31 -13.38
C GLU A 142 13.11 -17.32 -12.40
N LYS A 143 14.08 -16.43 -12.57
CA LYS A 143 15.24 -16.26 -11.68
C LYS A 143 14.95 -15.27 -10.55
N GLY A 144 13.76 -14.68 -10.53
CA GLY A 144 13.34 -13.70 -9.54
C GLY A 144 13.79 -12.26 -9.84
N GLN A 145 14.39 -12.02 -11.01
CA GLN A 145 14.85 -10.69 -11.43
C GLN A 145 13.67 -9.84 -11.92
N TRP A 146 13.64 -8.59 -11.49
CA TRP A 146 12.60 -7.63 -11.87
C TRP A 146 13.00 -6.74 -13.03
N TYR A 147 12.05 -6.55 -13.94
CA TYR A 147 12.16 -5.70 -15.11
C TYR A 147 10.99 -4.72 -15.17
N GLY A 148 11.29 -3.43 -15.28
CA GLY A 148 10.28 -2.38 -15.40
C GLY A 148 9.76 -2.28 -16.82
N LEU A 149 8.46 -2.10 -16.96
CA LEU A 149 7.82 -1.84 -18.24
C LEU A 149 8.10 -0.40 -18.67
N LYS A 150 8.84 -0.23 -19.78
CA LYS A 150 9.28 1.07 -20.31
C LYS A 150 8.12 2.00 -20.68
N LYS A 151 7.02 1.43 -21.19
CA LYS A 151 5.87 2.18 -21.75
C LYS A 151 4.61 1.91 -20.94
N THR A 152 4.33 2.79 -20.00
CA THR A 152 3.09 2.79 -19.22
C THR A 152 2.25 4.04 -19.51
N ALA A 153 0.94 3.93 -19.29
CA ALA A 153 -0.01 5.03 -19.37
C ALA A 153 -0.79 5.13 -18.06
N LEU A 154 -0.67 6.26 -17.37
CA LEU A 154 -1.42 6.60 -16.17
C LEU A 154 -2.68 7.40 -16.54
N ASP A 155 -3.83 6.92 -16.09
CA ASP A 155 -5.11 7.62 -16.14
C ASP A 155 -5.59 7.89 -14.71
N THR A 156 -5.57 9.15 -14.30
CA THR A 156 -5.98 9.60 -12.95
C THR A 156 -7.49 9.78 -12.81
N ILE A 157 -8.24 9.76 -13.92
CA ILE A 157 -9.71 9.86 -13.91
C ILE A 157 -10.31 8.47 -13.71
N THR A 158 -9.85 7.49 -14.50
CA THR A 158 -10.30 6.10 -14.38
C THR A 158 -9.54 5.29 -13.33
N LYS A 159 -8.52 5.90 -12.73
CA LYS A 159 -7.64 5.32 -11.70
C LYS A 159 -6.97 4.03 -12.15
N THR A 160 -6.28 4.12 -13.29
CA THR A 160 -5.57 2.99 -13.88
C THR A 160 -4.14 3.33 -14.28
N ILE A 161 -3.25 2.34 -14.17
CA ILE A 161 -1.98 2.33 -14.88
C ILE A 161 -1.97 1.12 -15.81
N SER A 162 -1.68 1.34 -17.08
CA SER A 162 -1.72 0.30 -18.10
C SER A 162 -0.46 0.24 -18.93
N GLY A 163 -0.25 -0.89 -19.60
CA GLY A 163 0.86 -1.10 -20.51
C GLY A 163 0.60 -2.29 -21.43
N ASN A 164 1.42 -2.44 -22.45
CA ASN A 164 1.36 -3.58 -23.36
C ASN A 164 2.46 -4.58 -23.01
N ILE A 165 2.17 -5.87 -23.11
CA ILE A 165 3.11 -6.96 -22.83
C ILE A 165 3.14 -7.96 -23.98
N ASN A 166 4.28 -8.60 -24.18
CA ASN A 166 4.47 -9.58 -25.26
C ASN A 166 4.55 -11.02 -24.78
N HIS A 167 4.56 -11.25 -23.47
CA HIS A 167 4.53 -12.57 -22.88
C HIS A 167 3.93 -12.58 -21.47
N PHE A 168 3.50 -13.74 -21.02
CA PHE A 168 3.06 -13.94 -19.63
C PHE A 168 4.22 -14.29 -18.70
N SER A 169 4.14 -13.78 -17.48
CA SER A 169 5.02 -14.06 -16.35
C SER A 169 4.30 -13.62 -15.06
N ASP A 170 5.05 -13.38 -13.98
CA ASP A 170 4.58 -12.66 -12.81
C ASP A 170 4.70 -11.14 -13.04
N TRP A 171 3.62 -10.40 -12.81
CA TRP A 171 3.55 -8.95 -13.02
C TRP A 171 3.02 -8.23 -11.78
N GLY A 172 3.61 -7.10 -11.43
CA GLY A 172 3.19 -6.31 -10.26
C GLY A 172 3.34 -4.81 -10.49
N ARG A 173 2.60 -4.04 -9.69
CA ARG A 173 2.78 -2.59 -9.58
C ARG A 173 3.76 -2.27 -8.46
N PHE A 174 4.52 -1.20 -8.61
CA PHE A 174 5.45 -0.70 -7.60
C PHE A 174 5.56 0.82 -7.64
N ASP A 175 6.01 1.41 -6.54
CA ASP A 175 6.36 2.84 -6.49
C ASP A 175 7.86 3.01 -6.77
N LYS A 176 8.21 3.77 -7.81
CA LYS A 176 9.60 4.02 -8.20
C LYS A 176 10.40 4.61 -7.06
N ILE A 177 9.84 5.56 -6.33
CA ILE A 177 10.47 6.16 -5.14
C ILE A 177 9.44 6.41 -4.04
N LYS A 178 9.76 6.03 -2.80
CA LYS A 178 8.90 6.25 -1.63
C LYS A 178 9.72 6.39 -0.35
N ILE A 179 9.07 6.84 0.73
CA ILE A 179 9.57 6.62 2.10
C ILE A 179 9.05 5.26 2.56
N ASP A 180 9.93 4.42 3.08
CA ASP A 180 9.60 3.12 3.66
C ASP A 180 9.77 3.16 5.19
N PRO A 181 8.74 2.73 5.96
CA PRO A 181 7.40 2.43 5.49
C PRO A 181 6.64 3.72 5.07
N SER A 182 5.69 3.59 4.14
CA SER A 182 4.82 4.71 3.72
C SER A 182 3.73 5.03 4.75
N TYR A 183 3.38 4.05 5.58
CA TYR A 183 2.49 4.19 6.73
C TYR A 183 3.04 3.39 7.90
N ALA A 184 2.93 3.91 9.11
CA ALA A 184 3.26 3.16 10.32
C ALA A 184 2.36 3.57 11.48
N ARG A 185 2.07 2.63 12.38
CA ARG A 185 1.55 2.93 13.71
C ARG A 185 2.74 3.03 14.66
N LEU A 186 2.74 4.00 15.56
CA LEU A 186 3.84 4.19 16.51
C LEU A 186 3.33 4.69 17.86
N LYS A 187 3.71 4.00 18.94
CA LYS A 187 3.36 4.42 20.30
C LYS A 187 4.10 5.72 20.68
N VAL A 188 3.49 6.56 21.51
CA VAL A 188 4.13 7.77 22.08
C VAL A 188 5.53 7.46 22.64
N ASN A 189 6.44 8.42 22.51
CA ASN A 189 7.86 8.33 22.89
C ASN A 189 8.71 7.28 22.15
N LYS A 190 8.14 6.44 21.28
CA LYS A 190 8.89 5.44 20.52
C LYS A 190 9.51 6.03 19.26
N THR A 191 10.43 5.28 18.67
CA THR A 191 11.18 5.71 17.49
C THR A 191 10.93 4.76 16.34
N ARG A 192 10.74 5.30 15.14
CA ARG A 192 10.68 4.55 13.89
C ARG A 192 11.74 5.05 12.93
N SER A 193 12.50 4.12 12.35
CA SER A 193 13.40 4.44 11.24
C SER A 193 12.61 4.53 9.95
N LEU A 194 12.89 5.57 9.17
CA LEU A 194 12.31 5.81 7.86
C LEU A 194 13.44 5.89 6.84
N THR A 195 13.26 5.28 5.67
CA THR A 195 14.26 5.31 4.60
C THR A 195 13.62 5.57 3.25
N ILE A 196 14.18 6.48 2.48
CA ILE A 196 13.79 6.66 1.08
C ILE A 196 14.40 5.54 0.25
N THR A 197 13.55 4.81 -0.45
CA THR A 197 13.94 3.73 -1.37
C THR A 197 13.63 4.16 -2.80
N HIS A 198 14.62 4.08 -3.70
CA HIS A 198 14.49 4.41 -5.12
C HIS A 198 14.85 3.20 -5.98
N VAL A 199 13.86 2.71 -6.74
CA VAL A 199 13.95 1.59 -7.67
C VAL A 199 13.55 2.08 -9.05
N ALA A 200 14.48 1.99 -10.00
CA ALA A 200 14.27 2.40 -11.39
C ALA A 200 15.21 1.61 -12.30
N SER A 201 14.98 1.67 -13.61
CA SER A 201 15.95 1.20 -14.60
C SER A 201 16.98 2.29 -14.90
N GLU A 202 18.08 1.93 -15.57
CA GLU A 202 19.02 2.93 -16.11
C GLU A 202 18.39 3.71 -17.28
N ASP A 203 17.49 3.08 -18.03
CA ASP A 203 16.76 3.73 -19.13
C ASP A 203 15.89 4.90 -18.67
N ASP A 204 15.46 4.93 -17.41
CA ASP A 204 14.68 6.04 -16.84
C ASP A 204 15.49 7.37 -16.79
N ASP A 205 16.83 7.31 -16.84
CA ASP A 205 17.68 8.50 -16.94
C ASP A 205 17.71 9.10 -18.35
N LEU A 206 17.28 8.34 -19.37
CA LEU A 206 17.35 8.74 -20.77
C LEU A 206 16.17 9.63 -21.17
N ILE A 207 16.41 10.55 -22.10
CA ILE A 207 15.34 11.40 -22.68
C ILE A 207 14.48 10.57 -23.64
N GLU A 208 15.10 9.64 -24.36
CA GLU A 208 14.44 8.65 -25.21
C GLU A 208 14.89 7.26 -24.79
N PRO A 209 13.97 6.29 -24.60
CA PRO A 209 14.34 4.91 -24.29
C PRO A 209 15.22 4.33 -25.42
N LEU A 210 16.21 3.52 -25.08
CA LEU A 210 16.97 2.76 -26.08
C LEU A 210 16.00 1.83 -26.83
N THR A 211 15.83 2.05 -28.14
CA THR A 211 14.90 1.30 -29.01
C THR A 211 15.54 0.18 -29.82
N SER A 212 16.72 -0.33 -29.43
CA SER A 212 17.44 -1.33 -30.21
C SER A 212 17.42 -2.70 -29.54
N GLY A 213 16.44 -3.56 -29.88
CA GLY A 213 16.44 -4.97 -29.50
C GLY A 213 15.07 -5.64 -29.56
N SER A 214 15.04 -6.97 -29.69
CA SER A 214 13.81 -7.78 -29.83
C SER A 214 12.99 -7.94 -28.53
N ASP A 215 13.41 -7.34 -27.41
CA ASP A 215 12.63 -7.21 -26.17
C ASP A 215 12.59 -5.74 -25.70
N ASP A 216 12.22 -4.85 -26.63
CA ASP A 216 12.21 -3.38 -26.50
C ASP A 216 11.23 -2.81 -25.45
N MET A 217 10.61 -3.65 -24.60
CA MET A 217 9.55 -3.21 -23.69
C MET A 217 9.97 -3.19 -22.23
N LEU A 218 11.02 -3.92 -21.86
CA LEU A 218 11.41 -4.17 -20.49
C LEU A 218 12.84 -3.70 -20.22
N SER A 219 13.08 -3.17 -19.03
CA SER A 219 14.41 -2.76 -18.58
C SER A 219 14.70 -3.33 -17.20
N PRO A 220 15.90 -3.89 -16.95
CA PRO A 220 16.27 -4.36 -15.62
C PRO A 220 16.09 -3.27 -14.57
N LEU A 221 15.45 -3.61 -13.46
CA LEU A 221 15.33 -2.70 -12.31
C LEU A 221 16.51 -2.88 -11.38
N ILE A 222 16.97 -1.76 -10.84
CA ILE A 222 18.08 -1.69 -9.88
C ILE A 222 17.68 -0.79 -8.71
N LYS A 223 18.34 -0.98 -7.56
CA LYS A 223 18.29 0.01 -6.48
C LYS A 223 19.23 1.15 -6.84
N ARG A 224 18.70 2.36 -7.01
CA ARG A 224 19.46 3.51 -7.51
C ARG A 224 20.25 4.18 -6.39
N LYS A 225 21.52 4.52 -6.67
CA LYS A 225 22.31 5.44 -5.83
C LYS A 225 21.87 6.88 -6.09
N ILE A 226 22.00 7.74 -5.08
CA ILE A 226 21.17 8.94 -4.95
C ILE A 226 21.98 10.24 -5.08
N PRO A 227 21.68 11.11 -6.08
CA PRO A 227 22.36 12.40 -6.24
C PRO A 227 21.62 13.59 -5.56
N TRP A 228 20.45 13.39 -4.95
CA TRP A 228 19.61 14.47 -4.43
C TRP A 228 19.82 14.81 -2.95
N ARG A 229 19.32 15.98 -2.53
CA ARG A 229 19.24 16.41 -1.12
C ARG A 229 17.81 16.24 -0.63
N ALA A 230 17.65 15.84 0.64
CA ALA A 230 16.35 15.73 1.30
C ALA A 230 16.27 16.67 2.50
N VAL A 231 15.17 17.43 2.59
CA VAL A 231 14.80 18.17 3.80
C VAL A 231 13.61 17.45 4.45
N TRP A 232 13.80 17.04 5.70
CA TRP A 232 12.80 16.24 6.42
C TRP A 232 11.96 17.11 7.36
N MET A 233 10.66 16.85 7.39
CA MET A 233 9.70 17.59 8.21
C MET A 233 8.71 16.64 8.87
N ALA A 234 8.21 17.01 10.06
CA ALA A 234 7.04 16.40 10.68
C ALA A 234 5.93 17.44 10.71
N ASN A 235 4.80 17.18 10.05
CA ASN A 235 3.68 18.11 9.90
C ASN A 235 4.15 19.52 9.48
N GLU A 236 4.98 19.57 8.42
CA GLU A 236 5.55 20.80 7.83
C GLU A 236 6.61 21.53 8.68
N ILE A 237 6.97 20.98 9.85
CA ILE A 237 8.02 21.54 10.71
C ILE A 237 9.34 20.84 10.42
N VAL A 238 10.34 21.58 9.94
CA VAL A 238 11.69 21.04 9.66
C VAL A 238 12.27 20.41 10.91
N ASN A 239 12.72 19.16 10.78
CA ASN A 239 13.18 18.28 11.87
C ASN A 239 12.13 18.00 12.99
N GLY A 240 10.90 18.45 12.82
CA GLY A 240 9.83 18.31 13.80
C GLY A 240 10.11 19.03 15.13
N ASN A 241 9.31 18.74 16.16
CA ASN A 241 9.43 19.34 17.48
C ASN A 241 8.91 18.38 18.57
N ALA A 242 8.78 18.84 19.82
CA ALA A 242 8.29 18.00 20.91
C ALA A 242 6.79 17.62 20.81
N THR A 243 6.01 18.37 20.03
CA THR A 243 4.57 18.21 19.87
C THR A 243 4.21 17.30 18.70
N GLU A 244 4.88 17.47 17.56
CA GLU A 244 4.64 16.70 16.33
C GLU A 244 5.57 15.47 16.22
N GLY A 245 6.54 15.35 17.13
CA GLY A 245 7.62 14.37 17.08
C GLY A 245 8.90 14.95 16.46
N LYS A 246 10.05 14.39 16.84
CA LYS A 246 11.38 14.89 16.44
C LYS A 246 12.01 13.98 15.41
N ILE A 247 12.62 14.56 14.38
CA ILE A 247 13.37 13.84 13.35
C ILE A 247 14.86 14.03 13.60
N SER A 248 15.59 12.92 13.64
CA SER A 248 17.05 12.87 13.68
C SER A 248 17.57 12.31 12.37
N VAL A 249 18.26 13.14 11.60
CA VAL A 249 18.80 12.75 10.28
C VAL A 249 20.01 11.85 10.46
N ILE A 250 20.00 10.66 9.84
CA ILE A 250 21.11 9.70 9.86
C ILE A 250 21.95 9.86 8.59
N SER A 251 21.28 9.95 7.44
CA SER A 251 21.89 10.09 6.12
C SER A 251 21.00 10.92 5.21
N LYS A 252 21.39 11.08 3.94
CA LYS A 252 20.54 11.74 2.93
C LYS A 252 19.19 11.03 2.73
N THR A 253 19.11 9.74 3.02
CA THR A 253 17.95 8.90 2.74
C THR A 253 17.27 8.33 3.97
N SER A 254 17.95 8.34 5.11
CA SER A 254 17.46 7.68 6.32
C SER A 254 17.39 8.65 7.48
N VAL A 255 16.30 8.56 8.23
CA VAL A 255 16.06 9.33 9.46
C VAL A 255 15.43 8.46 10.53
N ASN A 256 15.59 8.87 11.79
CA ASN A 256 14.81 8.36 12.89
C ASN A 256 13.76 9.40 13.27
N TYR A 257 12.48 9.02 13.19
CA TYR A 257 11.38 9.80 13.74
C TYR A 257 11.06 9.30 15.16
N LYS A 258 11.11 10.18 16.15
CA LYS A 258 10.69 9.91 17.53
C LYS A 258 9.33 10.54 17.78
N ALA A 259 8.35 9.71 18.11
CA ALA A 259 7.00 10.12 18.47
C ALA A 259 7.02 11.09 19.68
N PRO A 260 6.11 12.08 19.71
CA PRO A 260 5.93 12.95 20.86
C PRO A 260 5.49 12.19 22.11
N ALA A 261 5.54 12.86 23.28
CA ALA A 261 5.15 12.26 24.56
C ALA A 261 3.63 12.13 24.73
N GLY A 262 2.84 12.89 23.95
CA GLY A 262 1.39 12.81 23.90
C GLY A 262 0.92 12.88 22.45
N LEU A 263 -0.37 12.69 22.22
CA LEU A 263 -0.92 12.65 20.87
C LEU A 263 -0.78 14.03 20.17
N PRO A 264 -0.25 14.09 18.94
CA PRO A 264 -0.12 15.34 18.21
C PRO A 264 -1.49 15.90 17.79
N PRO A 265 -1.62 17.23 17.62
CA PRO A 265 -2.86 17.86 17.16
C PRO A 265 -3.30 17.38 15.76
N LYS A 266 -2.33 17.19 14.86
CA LYS A 266 -2.52 16.58 13.53
C LYS A 266 -1.99 15.15 13.57
N ASN A 267 -2.89 14.18 13.57
CA ASN A 267 -2.58 12.75 13.65
C ASN A 267 -3.42 11.99 12.61
N PRO A 268 -2.84 11.18 11.71
CA PRO A 268 -1.43 10.82 11.56
C PRO A 268 -0.47 12.01 11.36
N VAL A 269 0.78 11.86 11.82
CA VAL A 269 1.85 12.82 11.53
C VAL A 269 2.36 12.56 10.12
N ALA A 270 2.27 13.57 9.26
CA ALA A 270 2.87 13.54 7.94
C ALA A 270 4.38 13.80 8.07
N VAL A 271 5.18 12.73 8.02
CA VAL A 271 6.64 12.84 7.93
C VAL A 271 7.02 12.94 6.45
N THR A 272 7.46 14.12 6.03
CA THR A 272 7.76 14.39 4.62
C THR A 272 9.26 14.52 4.37
N ALA A 273 9.66 14.20 3.14
CA ALA A 273 10.99 14.46 2.62
C ALA A 273 10.88 15.27 1.32
N ASP A 274 11.35 16.52 1.35
CA ASP A 274 11.45 17.37 0.18
C ASP A 274 12.77 17.12 -0.53
N LEU A 275 12.66 16.49 -1.70
CA LEU A 275 13.79 16.13 -2.55
C LEU A 275 14.09 17.26 -3.53
N THR A 276 15.36 17.64 -3.61
CA THR A 276 15.86 18.65 -4.56
C THR A 276 17.10 18.13 -5.28
N GLY A 277 17.28 18.52 -6.54
CA GLY A 277 18.35 17.99 -7.39
C GLY A 277 18.06 16.55 -7.88
N ILE A 278 16.79 16.15 -7.84
CA ILE A 278 16.31 14.94 -8.49
C ILE A 278 15.92 15.28 -9.92
N VAL A 279 16.07 14.35 -10.86
CA VAL A 279 15.45 14.44 -12.18
C VAL A 279 14.54 13.23 -12.30
N PHE A 280 13.25 13.44 -12.12
CA PHE A 280 12.25 12.40 -12.26
C PHE A 280 11.43 12.65 -13.52
N ARG A 281 11.39 11.68 -14.44
CA ARG A 281 10.67 11.79 -15.70
C ARG A 281 9.54 10.77 -15.75
N THR A 282 8.37 11.21 -16.17
CA THR A 282 7.21 10.32 -16.38
C THR A 282 6.31 10.86 -17.48
N LYS A 283 5.53 10.00 -18.13
CA LYS A 283 4.55 10.42 -19.14
C LYS A 283 3.18 10.57 -18.52
N ILE A 284 2.62 11.77 -18.59
CA ILE A 284 1.26 12.08 -18.14
C ILE A 284 0.42 12.34 -19.39
N LYS A 285 -0.61 11.53 -19.62
CA LYS A 285 -1.43 11.60 -20.84
C LYS A 285 -0.60 11.57 -22.14
N GLY A 286 0.49 10.80 -22.15
CA GLY A 286 1.40 10.67 -23.28
C GLY A 286 2.47 11.76 -23.40
N GLN A 287 2.38 12.85 -22.62
CA GLN A 287 3.35 13.93 -22.62
C GLN A 287 4.46 13.68 -21.58
N LEU A 288 5.72 13.74 -22.01
CA LEU A 288 6.87 13.65 -21.10
C LEU A 288 6.88 14.85 -20.15
N THR A 289 6.87 14.59 -18.86
CA THR A 289 6.94 15.59 -17.78
C THR A 289 8.17 15.31 -16.93
N THR A 290 8.93 16.37 -16.64
CA THR A 290 10.14 16.31 -15.80
C THR A 290 9.90 17.06 -14.50
N PHE A 291 10.27 16.43 -13.38
CA PHE A 291 10.20 16.98 -12.03
C PHE A 291 11.61 17.13 -11.46
N GLU A 292 11.93 18.34 -11.03
CA GLU A 292 13.22 18.67 -10.39
C GLU A 292 13.13 18.70 -8.85
N LYS A 293 11.90 18.61 -8.35
CA LYS A 293 11.55 18.56 -6.93
C LYS A 293 10.45 17.54 -6.74
N LEU A 294 10.55 16.75 -5.67
CA LEU A 294 9.50 15.82 -5.25
C LEU A 294 9.31 15.93 -3.74
N ARG A 295 8.08 15.85 -3.28
CA ARG A 295 7.76 15.67 -1.86
C ARG A 295 7.26 14.25 -1.67
N LEU A 296 7.97 13.48 -0.86
CA LEU A 296 7.53 12.17 -0.40
C LEU A 296 6.89 12.32 0.98
N VAL A 297 5.96 11.42 1.31
CA VAL A 297 5.30 11.41 2.62
C VAL A 297 5.28 9.99 3.18
N SER A 298 5.46 9.90 4.50
CA SER A 298 5.13 8.74 5.31
C SER A 298 4.18 9.20 6.39
N ASN A 299 3.03 8.55 6.52
CA ASN A 299 2.04 8.89 7.54
C ASN A 299 2.22 8.00 8.76
N ILE A 300 2.58 8.60 9.90
CA ILE A 300 2.79 7.88 11.15
C ILE A 300 1.63 8.16 12.09
N LEU A 301 0.78 7.16 12.29
CA LEU A 301 -0.30 7.23 13.27
C LEU A 301 0.26 7.05 14.68
N ILE A 302 0.18 8.12 15.47
CA ILE A 302 0.64 8.09 16.86
C ILE A 302 -0.50 7.63 17.77
N PHE A 303 -0.23 6.67 18.64
CA PHE A 303 -1.18 6.17 19.63
C PHE A 303 -0.50 6.00 20.99
N ASP A 304 -1.28 5.79 22.06
CA ASP A 304 -0.74 5.46 23.38
C ASP A 304 -1.32 4.14 23.88
N ASP A 305 -2.52 4.18 24.48
CA ASP A 305 -3.35 3.01 24.76
C ASP A 305 -4.38 2.89 23.64
N ALA A 306 -4.36 1.78 22.89
CA ALA A 306 -5.19 1.63 21.71
C ALA A 306 -5.63 0.19 21.42
N TYR A 307 -6.82 0.06 20.85
CA TYR A 307 -7.47 -1.21 20.57
C TYR A 307 -7.88 -1.23 19.10
N GLU A 308 -7.42 -2.25 18.38
CA GLU A 308 -7.88 -2.53 17.03
C GLU A 308 -9.11 -3.43 17.09
N VAL A 309 -10.18 -3.00 16.45
CA VAL A 309 -11.33 -3.84 16.18
C VAL A 309 -11.24 -4.31 14.74
N THR A 310 -11.28 -5.61 14.53
CA THR A 310 -11.39 -6.19 13.19
C THR A 310 -12.72 -6.90 13.02
N MET A 311 -13.27 -6.80 11.81
CA MET A 311 -14.61 -7.27 11.49
C MET A 311 -14.56 -8.01 10.16
N ILE A 312 -15.20 -9.17 10.13
CA ILE A 312 -15.40 -9.97 8.94
C ILE A 312 -16.86 -10.35 8.83
N SER A 313 -17.40 -10.26 7.63
CA SER A 313 -18.69 -10.83 7.24
C SER A 313 -18.49 -11.68 5.99
N GLU A 314 -18.97 -12.91 6.02
CA GLU A 314 -18.97 -13.84 4.90
C GLU A 314 -20.39 -14.36 4.70
N ILE A 315 -20.82 -14.43 3.45
CA ILE A 315 -22.11 -14.98 3.05
C ILE A 315 -21.84 -16.02 1.96
N GLN A 316 -22.35 -17.22 2.15
CA GLN A 316 -22.40 -18.27 1.14
C GLN A 316 -23.87 -18.61 0.91
N ASP A 317 -24.46 -18.10 -0.15
CA ASP A 317 -25.83 -18.43 -0.53
C ASP A 317 -25.81 -19.57 -1.56
N PRO A 318 -26.10 -20.83 -1.19
CA PRO A 318 -26.12 -21.93 -2.15
C PRO A 318 -27.29 -21.82 -3.15
N GLY A 319 -28.23 -20.90 -2.96
CA GLY A 319 -29.42 -20.73 -3.79
C GLY A 319 -29.78 -19.26 -3.97
N ALA A 320 -28.88 -18.48 -4.59
CA ALA A 320 -29.08 -17.08 -4.97
C ALA A 320 -30.11 -16.92 -6.11
N GLY A 321 -31.24 -17.63 -6.03
CA GLY A 321 -32.22 -17.86 -7.08
C GLY A 321 -31.85 -19.05 -7.99
N THR A 322 -32.87 -19.64 -8.62
CA THR A 322 -32.72 -20.81 -9.52
C THR A 322 -31.79 -20.53 -10.71
N ASN A 323 -31.64 -19.27 -11.10
CA ASN A 323 -30.95 -18.88 -12.33
C ASN A 323 -29.47 -18.49 -12.10
N LEU A 324 -29.14 -17.91 -10.94
CA LEU A 324 -27.78 -17.44 -10.62
C LEU A 324 -26.92 -18.50 -9.93
N GLY A 325 -27.52 -19.58 -9.42
CA GLY A 325 -26.80 -20.65 -8.73
C GLY A 325 -26.38 -20.26 -7.32
N ALA A 326 -25.14 -20.56 -6.94
CA ALA A 326 -24.57 -20.20 -5.66
C ALA A 326 -23.91 -18.83 -5.70
N ALA A 327 -24.00 -18.06 -4.63
CA ALA A 327 -23.29 -16.80 -4.45
C ALA A 327 -22.35 -16.85 -3.24
N THR A 328 -21.17 -16.26 -3.36
CA THR A 328 -20.28 -15.98 -2.25
C THR A 328 -20.07 -14.48 -2.13
N TYR A 329 -19.96 -13.99 -0.91
CA TYR A 329 -19.65 -12.60 -0.64
C TYR A 329 -18.83 -12.52 0.65
N LYS A 330 -17.82 -11.65 0.67
CA LYS A 330 -17.04 -11.35 1.85
C LYS A 330 -16.88 -9.84 1.94
N ASP A 331 -16.90 -9.37 3.18
CA ASP A 331 -16.64 -7.97 3.51
C ASP A 331 -15.82 -7.93 4.78
N THR A 332 -14.92 -6.95 4.87
CA THR A 332 -14.06 -6.78 6.05
C THR A 332 -13.90 -5.31 6.38
N GLY A 333 -13.70 -5.04 7.66
CA GLY A 333 -13.39 -3.69 8.11
C GLY A 333 -12.60 -3.71 9.40
N SER A 334 -11.88 -2.64 9.66
CA SER A 334 -11.23 -2.45 10.95
C SER A 334 -11.23 -0.98 11.36
N PHE A 335 -11.09 -0.73 12.65
CA PHE A 335 -10.82 0.60 13.16
C PHE A 335 -10.00 0.51 14.43
N VAL A 336 -9.26 1.58 14.72
CA VAL A 336 -8.46 1.69 15.93
C VAL A 336 -9.07 2.73 16.85
N ILE A 337 -9.39 2.34 18.09
CA ILE A 337 -9.76 3.27 19.17
C ILE A 337 -8.52 3.55 20.00
N SER A 338 -8.19 4.82 20.18
CA SER A 338 -7.22 5.25 21.19
C SER A 338 -7.94 5.73 22.45
N LEU A 339 -7.46 5.27 23.61
CA LEU A 339 -7.87 5.70 24.93
C LEU A 339 -6.88 6.73 25.47
N ASN A 340 -7.41 7.77 26.12
CA ASN A 340 -6.65 8.73 26.90
C ASN A 340 -7.40 8.99 28.22
N GLY A 341 -7.14 8.15 29.22
CA GLY A 341 -7.87 8.17 30.49
C GLY A 341 -9.36 7.86 30.31
N ARG A 342 -10.21 8.88 30.43
CA ARG A 342 -11.69 8.75 30.26
C ARG A 342 -12.18 9.11 28.86
N GLU A 343 -11.29 9.58 28.00
CA GLU A 343 -11.62 9.93 26.63
C GLU A 343 -11.22 8.79 25.69
N ALA A 344 -11.99 8.62 24.63
CA ALA A 344 -11.68 7.67 23.58
C ALA A 344 -12.06 8.24 22.22
N ARG A 345 -11.26 7.94 21.21
CA ARG A 345 -11.49 8.39 19.84
C ARG A 345 -11.09 7.31 18.85
N ILE A 346 -11.85 7.19 17.77
CA ILE A 346 -11.42 6.40 16.62
C ILE A 346 -10.34 7.20 15.88
N ILE A 347 -9.14 6.63 15.78
CA ILE A 347 -7.97 7.26 15.15
C ILE A 347 -7.61 6.67 13.79
N GLU A 348 -8.15 5.49 13.47
CA GLU A 348 -7.98 4.84 12.16
C GLU A 348 -9.27 4.12 11.79
N ARG A 349 -9.61 4.08 10.50
CA ARG A 349 -10.75 3.35 9.94
C ARG A 349 -10.35 2.77 8.60
N VAL A 350 -10.71 1.52 8.37
CA VAL A 350 -10.45 0.79 7.15
C VAL A 350 -11.75 0.08 6.79
N ASN A 351 -12.30 0.39 5.62
CA ASN A 351 -13.41 -0.35 5.03
C ASN A 351 -12.86 -1.10 3.81
N ARG A 352 -12.76 -2.42 3.89
CA ARG A 352 -12.32 -3.28 2.79
C ARG A 352 -13.54 -3.98 2.21
N ASN A 353 -14.31 -3.21 1.44
CA ASN A 353 -15.40 -3.77 0.64
C ASN A 353 -14.79 -4.60 -0.50
N THR A 354 -14.64 -5.90 -0.29
CA THR A 354 -14.03 -6.79 -1.28
C THR A 354 -15.06 -7.23 -2.30
N ASN A 355 -15.35 -6.34 -3.25
CA ASN A 355 -16.00 -6.68 -4.54
C ASN A 355 -15.37 -7.93 -5.19
N ALA A 356 -14.08 -8.13 -4.92
CA ALA A 356 -13.26 -9.29 -5.21
C ALA A 356 -13.89 -10.65 -4.87
N ASP A 357 -14.54 -10.72 -3.71
CA ASP A 357 -15.05 -11.98 -3.17
C ASP A 357 -16.53 -12.20 -3.50
N LEU A 358 -17.12 -11.27 -4.25
CA LEU A 358 -18.45 -11.44 -4.82
C LEU A 358 -18.37 -12.40 -6.03
N GLY A 359 -18.73 -13.64 -5.77
CA GLY A 359 -18.76 -14.70 -6.78
C GLY A 359 -20.18 -15.20 -7.01
N TYR A 360 -20.49 -15.55 -8.25
CA TYR A 360 -21.64 -16.39 -8.58
C TYR A 360 -21.13 -17.62 -9.31
N LEU A 361 -21.58 -18.80 -8.90
CA LEU A 361 -21.18 -20.08 -9.45
C LEU A 361 -22.41 -20.92 -9.80
N GLY A 362 -22.52 -21.30 -11.07
CA GLY A 362 -23.57 -22.17 -11.57
C GLY A 362 -24.75 -21.44 -12.20
N GLY A 363 -25.82 -22.19 -12.47
CA GLY A 363 -27.03 -21.69 -13.12
C GLY A 363 -26.91 -21.49 -14.63
N CYS A 364 -27.74 -20.59 -15.17
CA CYS A 364 -27.84 -20.27 -16.60
C CYS A 364 -27.29 -18.88 -16.94
N CYS A 365 -26.53 -18.28 -16.02
CA CYS A 365 -26.04 -16.91 -16.09
C CYS A 365 -24.51 -16.87 -16.15
N TRP A 366 -23.95 -15.92 -16.91
CA TRP A 366 -22.52 -15.70 -17.12
C TRP A 366 -22.23 -14.21 -17.35
N ASN A 367 -20.97 -13.86 -17.60
CA ASN A 367 -20.52 -12.47 -17.83
C ASN A 367 -20.89 -11.50 -16.69
N PHE A 368 -20.68 -11.91 -15.44
CA PHE A 368 -20.84 -11.02 -14.29
C PHE A 368 -19.85 -9.85 -14.39
N LYS A 369 -20.39 -8.63 -14.47
CA LYS A 369 -19.62 -7.40 -14.52
C LYS A 369 -20.11 -6.45 -13.45
N ILE A 370 -19.25 -6.10 -12.50
CA ILE A 370 -19.55 -5.01 -11.56
C ILE A 370 -19.58 -3.70 -12.36
N ILE A 371 -20.75 -3.05 -12.34
CA ILE A 371 -20.99 -1.77 -13.01
C ILE A 371 -20.91 -0.59 -12.04
N LYS A 372 -21.15 -0.84 -10.74
CA LYS A 372 -20.96 0.15 -9.67
C LYS A 372 -20.53 -0.57 -8.40
N THR A 373 -19.49 -0.09 -7.76
CA THR A 373 -19.02 -0.62 -6.48
C THR A 373 -20.03 -0.32 -5.37
N GLY A 374 -20.11 -1.22 -4.39
CA GLY A 374 -20.88 -1.01 -3.17
C GLY A 374 -20.05 -0.31 -2.09
N THR A 375 -20.65 -0.03 -0.94
CA THR A 375 -19.93 0.20 0.32
C THR A 375 -19.80 -1.06 1.16
N GLY A 376 -20.58 -2.11 0.83
CA GLY A 376 -20.63 -3.37 1.54
C GLY A 376 -21.61 -3.36 2.71
N ASN A 377 -21.64 -4.46 3.46
CA ASN A 377 -22.39 -4.59 4.70
C ASN A 377 -21.56 -4.24 5.94
N ILE A 378 -20.24 -4.15 5.83
CA ILE A 378 -19.36 -3.54 6.83
C ILE A 378 -18.91 -2.18 6.28
N HIS A 379 -19.38 -1.10 6.90
CA HIS A 379 -18.99 0.25 6.51
C HIS A 379 -19.02 1.25 7.67
N ILE A 380 -17.84 1.65 8.13
CA ILE A 380 -17.63 2.57 9.24
C ILE A 380 -17.79 4.02 8.77
N ALA A 381 -19.03 4.52 8.72
CA ALA A 381 -19.35 5.90 8.31
C ALA A 381 -19.06 6.99 9.36
N GLY A 382 -18.49 6.61 10.51
CA GLY A 382 -18.19 7.49 11.65
C GLY A 382 -18.82 7.01 12.95
N ALA A 383 -18.31 7.52 14.07
CA ALA A 383 -18.74 7.16 15.41
C ALA A 383 -19.04 8.43 16.23
N PRO A 384 -20.29 8.93 16.21
CA PRO A 384 -20.65 10.16 16.90
C PRO A 384 -20.57 10.03 18.43
N VAL A 385 -20.60 8.80 18.96
CA VAL A 385 -20.51 8.56 20.41
C VAL A 385 -19.50 7.46 20.68
N VAL A 386 -18.45 7.83 21.41
CA VAL A 386 -17.49 6.91 22.02
C VAL A 386 -17.52 7.18 23.52
N LYS A 387 -17.91 6.18 24.31
CA LYS A 387 -18.05 6.30 25.76
C LYS A 387 -17.10 5.33 26.45
N VAL A 388 -16.34 5.84 27.42
CA VAL A 388 -15.51 5.04 28.31
C VAL A 388 -16.15 5.05 29.70
N THR A 389 -16.49 3.87 30.19
CA THR A 389 -16.91 3.67 31.58
C THR A 389 -15.71 3.18 32.39
N PRO A 390 -15.24 3.92 33.40
CA PRO A 390 -14.10 3.50 34.22
C PRO A 390 -14.33 2.14 34.91
N PRO A 391 -13.25 1.46 35.34
CA PRO A 391 -13.35 0.25 36.14
C PRO A 391 -14.20 0.46 37.40
N SER A 392 -15.10 -0.48 37.70
CA SER A 392 -15.93 -0.43 38.91
C SER A 392 -15.17 -0.83 40.18
N ALA A 393 -14.01 -1.48 40.06
CA ALA A 393 -13.16 -1.91 41.16
C ALA A 393 -11.69 -2.06 40.70
N PRO A 394 -10.70 -2.04 41.62
CA PRO A 394 -9.31 -2.37 41.30
C PRO A 394 -9.19 -3.75 40.61
N GLY A 395 -8.39 -3.83 39.55
CA GLY A 395 -8.20 -5.07 38.77
C GLY A 395 -9.30 -5.37 37.73
N LYS A 396 -10.33 -4.51 37.61
CA LYS A 396 -11.28 -4.53 36.49
C LYS A 396 -10.81 -3.60 35.36
N SER A 397 -11.24 -3.91 34.15
CA SER A 397 -10.99 -3.08 32.96
C SER A 397 -12.07 -2.04 32.78
N ALA A 398 -11.72 -0.93 32.10
CA ALA A 398 -12.71 0.02 31.62
C ALA A 398 -13.59 -0.65 30.54
N ILE A 399 -14.83 -0.19 30.41
CA ILE A 399 -15.73 -0.63 29.34
C ILE A 399 -15.78 0.47 28.29
N VAL A 400 -15.52 0.10 27.05
CA VAL A 400 -15.62 1.00 25.89
C VAL A 400 -16.88 0.66 25.13
N GLU A 401 -17.71 1.67 24.86
CA GLU A 401 -18.93 1.56 24.07
C GLU A 401 -18.85 2.54 22.90
N VAL A 402 -19.11 2.07 21.68
CA VAL A 402 -19.10 2.88 20.47
C VAL A 402 -20.43 2.77 19.76
N ARG A 403 -21.03 3.91 19.42
CA ARG A 403 -22.21 3.98 18.54
C ARG A 403 -21.80 4.64 17.24
N PHE A 404 -22.19 4.02 16.14
CA PHE A 404 -21.81 4.45 14.79
C PHE A 404 -22.95 5.19 14.09
N ASN A 405 -22.59 5.95 13.06
CA ASN A 405 -23.54 6.54 12.14
C ASN A 405 -24.29 5.42 11.41
N ARG A 406 -25.62 5.42 11.54
CA ARG A 406 -26.47 4.47 10.83
C ARG A 406 -26.56 4.84 9.37
N ILE A 407 -25.97 4.02 8.53
CA ILE A 407 -26.03 4.14 7.06
C ILE A 407 -26.58 2.84 6.46
N PRO A 408 -27.20 2.90 5.27
CA PRO A 408 -27.65 1.69 4.59
C PRO A 408 -26.46 0.84 4.12
N ALA A 409 -26.61 -0.48 4.14
CA ALA A 409 -25.69 -1.36 3.44
C ALA A 409 -25.90 -1.21 1.92
N ILE A 410 -24.83 -0.97 1.16
CA ILE A 410 -24.89 -0.79 -0.29
C ILE A 410 -24.06 -1.88 -0.94
N PHE A 411 -24.71 -2.88 -1.51
CA PHE A 411 -24.04 -3.94 -2.24
C PHE A 411 -23.62 -3.51 -3.65
N PRO A 412 -22.63 -4.18 -4.27
CA PRO A 412 -22.16 -3.85 -5.61
C PRO A 412 -23.25 -4.09 -6.65
N THR A 413 -23.45 -3.10 -7.53
CA THR A 413 -24.31 -3.27 -8.69
C THR A 413 -23.55 -4.02 -9.77
N PHE A 414 -24.12 -5.12 -10.25
CA PHE A 414 -23.58 -5.88 -11.36
C PHE A 414 -24.58 -6.03 -12.49
N GLN A 415 -24.03 -6.21 -13.68
CA GLN A 415 -24.70 -6.70 -14.86
C GLN A 415 -24.34 -8.17 -15.06
N VAL A 416 -25.30 -8.96 -15.50
CA VAL A 416 -25.12 -10.39 -15.82
C VAL A 416 -25.88 -10.72 -17.10
N THR A 417 -25.35 -11.65 -17.89
CA THR A 417 -26.05 -12.22 -19.05
C THR A 417 -26.60 -13.59 -18.68
N CYS A 418 -27.88 -13.85 -18.95
CA CYS A 418 -28.47 -15.17 -18.72
C CYS A 418 -29.14 -15.72 -19.98
N GLN A 419 -29.08 -17.04 -20.15
CA GLN A 419 -29.88 -17.81 -21.11
C GLN A 419 -30.24 -19.14 -20.46
N CYS A 420 -31.42 -19.19 -19.88
CA CYS A 420 -31.94 -20.33 -19.15
C CYS A 420 -32.68 -21.30 -20.10
N PRO A 421 -32.92 -22.56 -19.67
CA PRO A 421 -33.68 -23.50 -20.48
C PRO A 421 -35.03 -22.92 -20.91
N GLY A 422 -35.25 -22.81 -22.23
CA GLY A 422 -36.44 -22.19 -22.83
C GLY A 422 -36.21 -20.78 -23.40
N ASP A 423 -35.09 -20.13 -23.10
CA ASP A 423 -34.77 -18.80 -23.63
C ASP A 423 -34.30 -18.88 -25.09
N LYS A 424 -34.97 -18.10 -25.96
CA LYS A 424 -34.62 -18.01 -27.39
C LYS A 424 -33.27 -17.31 -27.64
N LYS A 425 -32.86 -16.40 -26.75
CA LYS A 425 -31.62 -15.63 -26.85
C LYS A 425 -31.13 -15.18 -25.47
N PRO A 426 -29.83 -14.92 -25.29
CA PRO A 426 -29.31 -14.33 -24.06
C PRO A 426 -29.92 -12.96 -23.76
N MET A 427 -30.17 -12.69 -22.48
CA MET A 427 -30.67 -11.41 -21.98
C MET A 427 -29.76 -10.86 -20.90
N ASN A 428 -29.62 -9.54 -20.84
CA ASN A 428 -28.82 -8.85 -19.82
C ASN A 428 -29.73 -8.37 -18.69
N PHE A 429 -29.33 -8.66 -17.46
CA PHE A 429 -29.99 -8.25 -16.24
C PHE A 429 -29.06 -7.41 -15.38
N THR A 430 -29.65 -6.59 -14.51
CA THR A 430 -28.92 -5.87 -13.46
C THR A 430 -29.61 -6.11 -12.13
N ASN A 431 -28.85 -6.14 -11.04
CA ASN A 431 -29.40 -6.26 -9.68
C ASN A 431 -29.79 -4.88 -9.08
N ALA A 432 -29.83 -3.81 -9.87
CA ALA A 432 -30.00 -2.45 -9.39
C ALA A 432 -31.29 -2.25 -8.56
N GLN A 433 -32.41 -2.82 -9.01
CA GLN A 433 -33.68 -2.76 -8.27
C GLN A 433 -33.60 -3.52 -6.92
N GLY A 434 -32.95 -4.69 -6.92
CA GLY A 434 -32.73 -5.48 -5.71
C GLY A 434 -31.88 -4.72 -4.67
N ILE A 435 -30.82 -4.04 -5.10
CA ILE A 435 -29.98 -3.23 -4.20
C ILE A 435 -30.77 -2.06 -3.62
N VAL A 436 -31.55 -1.34 -4.43
CA VAL A 436 -32.38 -0.23 -3.95
C VAL A 436 -33.40 -0.72 -2.91
N MET A 437 -33.95 -1.93 -3.08
CA MET A 437 -34.84 -2.52 -2.09
C MET A 437 -34.07 -2.90 -0.81
N MET A 438 -32.96 -3.63 -0.92
CA MET A 438 -32.18 -4.11 0.23
C MET A 438 -31.61 -2.97 1.07
N SER A 439 -31.06 -1.93 0.43
CA SER A 439 -30.52 -0.74 1.11
C SER A 439 -31.57 0.06 1.91
N ARG A 440 -32.88 -0.15 1.69
CA ARG A 440 -33.92 0.47 2.53
C ARG A 440 -34.09 -0.22 3.88
N PHE A 441 -33.76 -1.51 3.95
CA PHE A 441 -34.03 -2.35 5.13
C PHE A 441 -32.74 -2.74 5.87
N LEU A 442 -31.64 -2.95 5.15
CA LEU A 442 -30.37 -3.34 5.73
C LEU A 442 -29.49 -2.15 6.08
N ARG A 443 -28.92 -2.20 7.27
CA ARG A 443 -27.91 -1.25 7.75
C ARG A 443 -26.53 -1.89 7.61
N ALA A 444 -25.54 -1.04 7.39
CA ALA A 444 -24.16 -1.47 7.45
C ALA A 444 -23.71 -1.58 8.92
N ASP A 445 -22.95 -2.63 9.21
CA ASP A 445 -22.24 -2.81 10.45
C ASP A 445 -20.93 -2.01 10.48
N PRO A 446 -20.39 -1.74 11.69
CA PRO A 446 -21.04 -1.94 12.98
C PRO A 446 -22.03 -0.82 13.29
N GLU A 447 -23.17 -1.14 13.92
CA GLU A 447 -24.05 -0.10 14.50
C GLU A 447 -23.66 0.25 15.96
N TYR A 448 -23.22 -0.76 16.71
CA TYR A 448 -22.81 -0.63 18.10
C TYR A 448 -21.77 -1.68 18.47
N ILE A 449 -20.75 -1.27 19.22
CA ILE A 449 -19.72 -2.16 19.75
C ILE A 449 -19.52 -1.88 21.24
N LYS A 450 -19.31 -2.94 22.02
CA LYS A 450 -18.96 -2.88 23.44
C LYS A 450 -17.87 -3.89 23.76
N PHE A 451 -16.83 -3.46 24.47
CA PHE A 451 -15.73 -4.34 24.86
C PHE A 451 -15.05 -3.89 26.16
N GLU A 452 -14.26 -4.78 26.75
CA GLU A 452 -13.42 -4.48 27.91
C GLU A 452 -12.04 -4.02 27.46
N ALA A 453 -11.57 -2.86 27.92
CA ALA A 453 -10.22 -2.37 27.67
C ALA A 453 -9.21 -3.20 28.49
N LYS A 454 -8.86 -4.38 27.98
CA LYS A 454 -7.94 -5.33 28.59
C LYS A 454 -6.90 -5.82 27.59
N GLU A 455 -5.79 -6.28 28.13
CA GLU A 455 -4.74 -6.93 27.35
C GLU A 455 -5.25 -8.18 26.61
N GLY A 456 -4.66 -8.43 25.45
CA GLY A 456 -4.97 -9.60 24.61
C GLY A 456 -6.08 -9.36 23.60
N GLU A 457 -6.56 -10.46 23.02
CA GLU A 457 -7.64 -10.47 22.03
C GLU A 457 -8.94 -10.97 22.67
N GLN A 458 -10.06 -10.38 22.26
CA GLN A 458 -11.40 -10.77 22.66
C GLN A 458 -12.31 -10.84 21.44
N THR A 459 -13.16 -11.86 21.37
CA THR A 459 -14.26 -11.89 20.40
C THR A 459 -15.47 -11.21 21.02
N ILE A 460 -15.99 -10.17 20.36
CA ILE A 460 -17.10 -9.36 20.88
C ILE A 460 -18.43 -9.65 20.18
N LEU A 461 -18.35 -10.24 18.98
CA LEU A 461 -19.49 -10.74 18.23
C LEU A 461 -19.02 -11.92 17.39
N GLU A 462 -19.76 -13.02 17.41
CA GLU A 462 -19.56 -14.16 16.52
C GLU A 462 -20.92 -14.78 16.22
N HIS A 463 -21.25 -14.89 14.93
CA HIS A 463 -22.46 -15.50 14.44
C HIS A 463 -22.14 -16.45 13.29
N GLY A 464 -22.73 -17.63 13.30
CA GLY A 464 -22.45 -18.69 12.33
C GLY A 464 -21.09 -19.35 12.55
N GLN A 465 -20.58 -20.02 11.51
CA GLN A 465 -19.26 -20.65 11.50
C GLN A 465 -18.53 -20.31 10.20
N PRO A 466 -17.19 -20.21 10.20
CA PRO A 466 -16.42 -20.00 8.97
C PRO A 466 -16.83 -20.99 7.88
N GLY A 467 -17.13 -20.48 6.69
CA GLY A 467 -17.58 -21.31 5.57
C GLY A 467 -19.07 -21.72 5.60
N GLY A 468 -19.84 -21.31 6.61
CA GLY A 468 -21.28 -21.47 6.66
C GLY A 468 -22.05 -20.50 5.77
N GLN A 469 -23.39 -20.60 5.77
CA GLN A 469 -24.25 -19.75 4.93
C GLN A 469 -24.11 -18.26 5.25
N VAL A 470 -24.02 -17.92 6.54
CA VAL A 470 -23.71 -16.57 7.02
C VAL A 470 -22.72 -16.73 8.16
N TYR A 471 -21.64 -15.96 8.11
CA TYR A 471 -20.63 -15.89 9.16
C TYR A 471 -20.25 -14.43 9.40
N THR A 472 -20.29 -13.99 10.65
CA THR A 472 -19.86 -12.65 11.04
C THR A 472 -19.07 -12.75 12.32
N LYS A 473 -17.90 -12.11 12.37
CA LYS A 473 -17.06 -12.11 13.56
C LYS A 473 -16.36 -10.78 13.74
N PHE A 474 -16.52 -10.20 14.94
CA PHE A 474 -15.80 -9.01 15.35
C PHE A 474 -14.87 -9.36 16.51
N THR A 475 -13.60 -9.01 16.38
CA THR A 475 -12.60 -9.17 17.42
C THR A 475 -12.04 -7.81 17.81
N VAL A 476 -11.61 -7.69 19.07
CA VAL A 476 -10.90 -6.53 19.57
C VAL A 476 -9.57 -7.00 20.14
N LYS A 477 -8.49 -6.30 19.81
CA LYS A 477 -7.15 -6.62 20.27
C LYS A 477 -6.46 -5.36 20.77
N HIS A 478 -5.84 -5.44 21.93
CA HIS A 478 -4.96 -4.36 22.41
C HIS A 478 -3.69 -4.30 21.55
N ILE A 479 -3.41 -3.11 20.98
CA ILE A 479 -2.28 -2.90 20.07
C ILE A 479 -0.99 -2.78 20.88
N LYS A 480 -0.02 -3.65 20.56
CA LYS A 480 1.32 -3.62 21.17
C LYS A 480 2.29 -2.79 20.34
N GLU A 481 3.49 -2.59 20.87
CA GLU A 481 4.50 -1.64 20.38
C GLU A 481 4.93 -1.83 18.91
N ASP A 482 4.85 -3.06 18.37
CA ASP A 482 5.52 -3.46 17.13
C ASP A 482 4.60 -4.00 16.01
N GLU A 483 3.28 -3.76 16.07
CA GLU A 483 2.31 -4.26 15.06
C GLU A 483 1.96 -3.28 13.94
#